data_AF-A0A1Q4YCY9-F1
#
_entry.id   AF-A0A1Q4YCY9-F1
#
_cell.length_a   1.000
_cell.length_b   1.000
_cell.length_c   1.000
_cell.angle_alpha   90.00
_cell.angle_beta   90.00
_cell.angle_gamma   90.00
#
_symmetry.space_group_name_H-M   'P 1'
#
loop_
_entity.id
_entity.type
_entity.pdbx_description
1 polymer ?
#
loop_
_entity_poly.entity_id
_entity_poly.type
_entity_poly.pdbx_seq_one_letter_code
_entity_poly.pdbx_strand_id
1 'polypeptide(L)'
;MVLKAFVPALALVAAAPATAWAAGSTAVTVDVSARADLNGDGRSDRVAVREVVGAPDTQELVAVLGGRRFTARVPFHSSVGVSPLRVVDLDDDGRDEVVVTESIGANTTLFTVWGLSGDVIRAVTKPDGNRLVLAEGGGISALSRYGCEVVDGRRHLVTVQGELVWTSDPLVYDGERVTHVVRDGVATATSTTPVLAERDAPAYQVDPAACG
;
A
#
# COMPACT_ATOMS: atom_id res chain seq x y z
N MET A 1 70.22 -38.55 -48.53
CA MET A 1 70.75 -39.26 -47.35
C MET A 1 69.92 -38.81 -46.15
N VAL A 2 69.35 -39.77 -45.43
CA VAL A 2 68.14 -39.69 -44.60
C VAL A 2 68.18 -38.59 -43.52
N LEU A 3 67.19 -37.68 -43.54
CA LEU A 3 66.96 -36.69 -42.49
C LEU A 3 66.02 -37.30 -41.42
N LYS A 4 66.51 -37.41 -40.19
CA LYS A 4 65.77 -37.92 -39.03
C LYS A 4 64.66 -36.96 -38.62
N ALA A 5 63.48 -37.54 -38.37
CA ALA A 5 62.32 -36.88 -37.79
C ALA A 5 62.56 -36.50 -36.32
N PHE A 6 62.01 -35.36 -35.91
CA PHE A 6 61.62 -35.08 -34.53
C PHE A 6 60.19 -34.54 -34.54
N VAL A 7 59.33 -35.22 -33.79
CA VAL A 7 57.89 -35.00 -33.65
C VAL A 7 57.65 -33.92 -32.57
N PRO A 8 56.82 -32.88 -32.79
CA PRO A 8 56.36 -32.05 -31.69
C PRO A 8 55.15 -32.71 -31.02
N ALA A 9 55.22 -32.88 -29.70
CA ALA A 9 54.10 -33.34 -28.89
C ALA A 9 53.02 -32.25 -28.83
N LEU A 10 51.82 -32.55 -29.32
CA LEU A 10 50.62 -31.74 -29.10
C LEU A 10 50.21 -31.87 -27.62
N ALA A 11 50.19 -30.75 -26.89
CA ALA A 11 49.54 -30.67 -25.60
C ALA A 11 48.02 -30.56 -25.79
N LEU A 12 47.27 -31.53 -25.28
CA LEU A 12 45.82 -31.45 -25.11
C LEU A 12 45.52 -30.40 -24.03
N VAL A 13 44.84 -29.30 -24.40
CA VAL A 13 44.15 -28.46 -23.42
C VAL A 13 42.74 -29.02 -23.25
N ALA A 14 42.49 -29.64 -22.09
CA ALA A 14 41.16 -30.07 -21.69
C ALA A 14 40.29 -28.84 -21.44
N ALA A 15 39.22 -28.69 -22.20
CA ALA A 15 38.16 -27.72 -21.91
C ALA A 15 37.39 -28.21 -20.67
N ALA A 16 37.61 -27.57 -19.52
CA ALA A 16 36.78 -27.77 -18.35
C ALA A 16 35.38 -27.15 -18.62
N PRO A 17 34.27 -27.82 -18.28
CA PRO A 17 32.96 -27.21 -18.41
C PRO A 17 32.85 -26.06 -17.42
N ALA A 18 32.61 -24.85 -17.93
CA ALA A 18 32.19 -23.74 -17.10
C ALA A 18 30.83 -24.10 -16.49
N THR A 19 30.83 -24.41 -15.19
CA THR A 19 29.61 -24.51 -14.40
C THR A 19 28.98 -23.12 -14.34
N ALA A 20 28.05 -22.85 -15.24
CA ALA A 20 27.18 -21.71 -15.15
C ALA A 20 26.36 -21.86 -13.86
N TRP A 21 26.65 -21.03 -12.86
CA TRP A 21 25.71 -20.77 -11.78
C TRP A 21 24.53 -20.04 -12.41
N ALA A 22 23.52 -20.80 -12.84
CA ALA A 22 22.20 -20.27 -13.02
C ALA A 22 21.70 -19.87 -11.63
N ALA A 23 21.99 -18.63 -11.22
CA ALA A 23 21.22 -17.95 -10.19
C ALA A 23 19.82 -17.71 -10.79
N GLY A 24 19.04 -18.78 -10.89
CA GLY A 24 17.60 -18.68 -10.92
C GLY A 24 17.20 -18.16 -9.56
N SER A 25 17.24 -16.84 -9.37
CA SER A 25 16.38 -16.21 -8.39
C SER A 25 14.96 -16.51 -8.84
N THR A 26 14.43 -17.65 -8.39
CA THR A 26 12.99 -17.72 -8.15
C THR A 26 12.76 -16.67 -7.10
N ALA A 27 12.47 -15.44 -7.53
CA ALA A 27 11.93 -14.42 -6.66
C ALA A 27 10.75 -15.10 -5.97
N VAL A 28 10.93 -15.43 -4.69
CA VAL A 28 9.83 -15.89 -3.86
C VAL A 28 8.90 -14.69 -3.88
N THR A 29 7.80 -14.80 -4.61
CA THR A 29 6.73 -13.81 -4.55
C THR A 29 6.24 -13.88 -3.12
N VAL A 30 6.65 -12.90 -2.30
CA VAL A 30 6.19 -12.79 -0.93
C VAL A 30 4.75 -12.32 -1.04
N ASP A 31 3.81 -13.25 -1.14
CA ASP A 31 2.39 -12.90 -1.05
C ASP A 31 2.14 -12.45 0.40
N VAL A 32 1.87 -11.17 0.58
CA VAL A 32 1.35 -10.66 1.86
C VAL A 32 -0.16 -10.76 1.81
N SER A 33 -0.78 -11.46 2.77
CA SER A 33 -2.22 -11.75 2.72
C SER A 33 -2.95 -11.42 4.00
N ALA A 34 -4.23 -11.10 3.86
CA ALA A 34 -5.18 -10.83 4.93
C ALA A 34 -6.52 -11.54 4.66
N ARG A 35 -7.42 -11.44 5.63
CA ARG A 35 -8.80 -11.93 5.57
C ARG A 35 -9.74 -10.74 5.63
N ALA A 36 -10.67 -10.65 4.69
CA ALA A 36 -11.62 -9.53 4.57
C ALA A 36 -12.95 -10.05 4.01
N ASP A 37 -14.09 -9.62 4.52
CA ASP A 37 -15.42 -9.87 3.95
C ASP A 37 -15.71 -8.86 2.85
N LEU A 38 -15.13 -9.06 1.66
CA LEU A 38 -15.15 -8.05 0.60
C LEU A 38 -16.52 -7.93 -0.07
N ASN A 39 -17.38 -8.94 0.04
CA ASN A 39 -18.71 -8.96 -0.57
C ASN A 39 -19.86 -8.78 0.43
N GLY A 40 -19.57 -8.73 1.74
CA GLY A 40 -20.54 -8.51 2.81
C GLY A 40 -21.45 -9.71 3.06
N ASP A 41 -20.97 -10.93 2.77
CA ASP A 41 -21.75 -12.16 2.99
C ASP A 41 -21.58 -12.76 4.40
N GLY A 42 -20.78 -12.10 5.24
CA GLY A 42 -20.42 -12.51 6.59
C GLY A 42 -19.28 -13.52 6.65
N ARG A 43 -18.63 -13.85 5.52
CA ARG A 43 -17.53 -14.82 5.46
C ARG A 43 -16.27 -14.15 4.95
N SER A 44 -15.16 -14.39 5.64
CA SER A 44 -13.88 -13.83 5.22
C SER A 44 -13.35 -14.46 3.92
N ASP A 45 -13.06 -13.61 2.95
CA ASP A 45 -12.33 -13.90 1.74
C ASP A 45 -10.81 -13.80 1.93
N ARG A 46 -10.04 -14.44 1.05
CA ARG A 46 -8.58 -14.26 1.02
C ARG A 46 -8.26 -13.10 0.11
N VAL A 47 -7.52 -12.12 0.64
CA VAL A 47 -6.93 -11.02 -0.13
C VAL A 47 -5.41 -11.05 0.03
N ALA A 48 -4.67 -10.82 -1.04
CA ALA A 48 -3.23 -10.81 -1.05
C ALA A 48 -2.67 -9.74 -1.98
N VAL A 49 -1.50 -9.22 -1.65
CA VAL A 49 -0.73 -8.33 -2.52
C VAL A 49 0.61 -8.98 -2.86
N ARG A 50 1.03 -8.79 -4.10
CA ARG A 50 2.29 -9.34 -4.62
C ARG A 50 2.93 -8.39 -5.63
N GLU A 51 4.24 -8.46 -5.73
CA GLU A 51 4.98 -7.70 -6.74
C GLU A 51 4.66 -8.19 -8.15
N VAL A 52 4.66 -7.26 -9.11
CA VAL A 52 4.52 -7.58 -10.53
C VAL A 52 5.90 -7.60 -11.19
N VAL A 53 6.31 -8.77 -11.68
CA VAL A 53 7.60 -8.94 -12.36
C VAL A 53 7.67 -8.00 -13.58
N GLY A 54 8.72 -7.18 -13.62
CA GLY A 54 8.95 -6.22 -14.71
C GLY A 54 8.15 -4.91 -14.61
N ALA A 55 7.42 -4.69 -13.51
CA ALA A 55 6.71 -3.43 -13.25
C ALA A 55 7.06 -2.90 -11.85
N PRO A 56 8.22 -2.23 -11.69
CA PRO A 56 8.75 -1.82 -10.38
C PRO A 56 7.84 -0.81 -9.63
N ASP A 57 6.96 -0.13 -10.34
CA ASP A 57 6.02 0.82 -9.74
C ASP A 57 4.60 0.26 -9.60
N THR A 58 4.45 -1.07 -9.61
CA THR A 58 3.14 -1.73 -9.57
C THR A 58 3.18 -3.02 -8.78
N GLN A 59 2.17 -3.19 -7.93
CA GLN A 59 1.84 -4.45 -7.26
C GLN A 59 0.46 -4.93 -7.72
N GLU A 60 0.19 -6.22 -7.59
CA GLU A 60 -1.10 -6.81 -7.89
C GLU A 60 -1.83 -7.16 -6.59
N LEU A 61 -3.01 -6.57 -6.41
CA LEU A 61 -3.97 -6.98 -5.39
C LEU A 61 -4.81 -8.12 -5.97
N VAL A 62 -4.91 -9.20 -5.21
CA VAL A 62 -5.61 -10.43 -5.59
C VAL A 62 -6.61 -10.78 -4.50
N ALA A 63 -7.88 -10.90 -4.85
CA ALA A 63 -8.90 -11.46 -3.96
C ALA A 63 -9.44 -12.79 -4.49
N VAL A 64 -9.77 -13.70 -3.58
CA VAL A 64 -10.39 -14.99 -3.89
C VAL A 64 -11.67 -15.14 -3.08
N LEU A 65 -12.81 -15.03 -3.76
CA LEU A 65 -14.16 -15.11 -3.19
C LEU A 65 -14.89 -16.31 -3.77
N GLY A 66 -15.31 -17.25 -2.94
CA GLY A 66 -16.03 -18.45 -3.40
C GLY A 66 -15.32 -19.25 -4.51
N GLY A 67 -13.98 -19.22 -4.56
CA GLY A 67 -13.17 -19.86 -5.59
C GLY A 67 -12.98 -19.05 -6.88
N ARG A 68 -13.63 -17.89 -7.02
CA ARG A 68 -13.41 -16.93 -8.10
C ARG A 68 -12.26 -15.99 -7.73
N ARG A 69 -11.38 -15.71 -8.69
CA ARG A 69 -10.23 -14.82 -8.51
C ARG A 69 -10.52 -13.46 -9.14
N PHE A 70 -10.23 -12.40 -8.39
CA PHE A 70 -10.34 -11.01 -8.79
C PHE A 70 -8.98 -10.34 -8.63
N THR A 71 -8.66 -9.40 -9.52
CA THR A 71 -7.36 -8.72 -9.48
C THR A 71 -7.48 -7.23 -9.77
N ALA A 72 -6.57 -6.45 -9.19
CA ALA A 72 -6.36 -5.04 -9.51
C ALA A 72 -4.86 -4.71 -9.53
N ARG A 73 -4.48 -3.76 -10.38
CA ARG A 73 -3.14 -3.17 -10.34
C ARG A 73 -3.15 -1.99 -9.39
N VAL A 74 -2.28 -2.06 -8.39
CA VAL A 74 -2.12 -1.02 -7.38
C VAL A 74 -0.76 -0.35 -7.59
N PRO A 75 -0.68 0.98 -7.54
CA PRO A 75 0.61 1.65 -7.55
C PRO A 75 1.44 1.21 -6.35
N PHE A 76 2.75 1.18 -6.55
CA PHE A 76 3.70 0.74 -5.55
C PHE A 76 5.03 1.44 -5.80
N HIS A 77 5.85 1.65 -4.78
CA HIS A 77 7.23 2.10 -4.97
C HIS A 77 8.18 0.97 -4.55
N SER A 78 8.83 0.36 -5.54
CA SER A 78 9.60 -0.91 -5.40
C SER A 78 10.67 -0.95 -4.30
N SER A 79 11.18 0.19 -3.84
CA SER A 79 12.33 0.22 -2.92
C SER A 79 12.07 -0.43 -1.55
N VAL A 80 10.82 -0.80 -1.24
CA VAL A 80 10.41 -1.24 0.10
C VAL A 80 9.85 -2.67 0.14
N GLY A 81 9.54 -3.26 -1.02
CA GLY A 81 8.78 -4.52 -1.12
C GLY A 81 7.31 -4.40 -0.67
N VAL A 82 6.51 -5.43 -0.98
CA VAL A 82 5.09 -5.47 -0.59
C VAL A 82 4.92 -5.44 0.93
N SER A 83 3.93 -4.67 1.40
CA SER A 83 3.68 -4.43 2.82
C SER A 83 2.39 -5.12 3.32
N PRO A 84 2.25 -5.32 4.65
CA PRO A 84 0.99 -5.75 5.27
C PRO A 84 -0.22 -4.93 4.82
N LEU A 85 -1.26 -5.66 4.42
CA LEU A 85 -2.58 -5.10 4.13
C LEU A 85 -3.29 -4.75 5.45
N ARG A 86 -4.09 -3.69 5.44
CA ARG A 86 -5.05 -3.42 6.51
C ARG A 86 -6.46 -3.63 5.99
N VAL A 87 -7.32 -4.20 6.82
CA VAL A 87 -8.71 -4.49 6.49
C VAL A 87 -9.57 -3.57 7.36
N VAL A 88 -10.49 -2.86 6.73
CA VAL A 88 -11.31 -1.81 7.34
C VAL A 88 -12.68 -1.81 6.67
N ASP A 89 -13.72 -1.37 7.37
CA ASP A 89 -15.01 -1.00 6.80
C ASP A 89 -15.13 0.52 6.94
N LEU A 90 -14.90 1.27 5.86
CA LEU A 90 -14.82 2.73 5.94
C LEU A 90 -16.19 3.43 6.02
N ASP A 91 -17.26 2.78 5.55
CA ASP A 91 -18.60 3.36 5.49
C ASP A 91 -19.67 2.63 6.29
N ASP A 92 -19.27 1.61 7.05
CA ASP A 92 -20.13 0.78 7.91
C ASP A 92 -21.21 0.05 7.10
N ASP A 93 -20.90 -0.32 5.86
CA ASP A 93 -21.83 -1.03 4.96
C ASP A 93 -21.77 -2.56 5.10
N GLY A 94 -20.84 -3.06 5.92
CA GLY A 94 -20.63 -4.48 6.17
C GLY A 94 -19.76 -5.17 5.13
N ARG A 95 -19.19 -4.44 4.17
CA ARG A 95 -18.17 -4.93 3.24
C ARG A 95 -16.83 -4.30 3.61
N ASP A 96 -15.83 -5.15 3.69
CA ASP A 96 -14.48 -4.69 3.98
C ASP A 96 -13.83 -4.05 2.74
N GLU A 97 -13.14 -2.94 2.95
CA GLU A 97 -12.06 -2.46 2.13
C GLU A 97 -10.69 -2.98 2.58
N VAL A 98 -9.73 -2.90 1.66
CA VAL A 98 -8.30 -3.11 1.93
C VAL A 98 -7.51 -1.84 1.69
N VAL A 99 -6.77 -1.42 2.72
CA VAL A 99 -5.77 -0.36 2.65
C VAL A 99 -4.44 -0.98 2.26
N VAL A 100 -3.87 -0.50 1.16
CA VAL A 100 -2.64 -1.02 0.55
C VAL A 100 -1.59 0.08 0.55
N THR A 101 -0.39 -0.23 1.05
CA THR A 101 0.75 0.69 1.01
C THR A 101 1.12 1.01 -0.44
N GLU A 102 1.09 2.29 -0.78
CA GLU A 102 1.53 2.82 -2.07
C GLU A 102 3.03 3.15 -2.04
N SER A 103 3.49 3.83 -1.00
CA SER A 103 4.91 4.16 -0.82
C SER A 103 5.26 4.39 0.65
N ILE A 104 6.52 4.12 1.01
CA ILE A 104 7.09 4.44 2.32
C ILE A 104 8.22 5.44 2.09
N GLY A 105 7.97 6.70 2.43
CA GLY A 105 8.97 7.75 2.45
C GLY A 105 9.73 7.79 3.78
N ALA A 106 10.65 8.75 3.92
CA ALA A 106 11.53 8.85 5.10
C ALA A 106 10.76 9.00 6.42
N ASN A 107 9.63 9.71 6.42
CA ASN A 107 8.82 9.93 7.62
C ASN A 107 7.32 9.70 7.40
N THR A 108 6.89 9.45 6.17
CA THR A 108 5.47 9.38 5.80
C THR A 108 5.23 8.17 4.93
N THR A 109 4.23 7.37 5.29
CA THR A 109 3.72 6.27 4.47
C THR A 109 2.45 6.71 3.78
N LEU A 110 2.34 6.45 2.48
CA LEU A 110 1.14 6.69 1.70
C LEU A 110 0.43 5.37 1.40
N PHE A 111 -0.89 5.41 1.42
CA PHE A 111 -1.74 4.25 1.17
C PHE A 111 -2.84 4.60 0.18
N THR A 112 -3.30 3.59 -0.55
CA THR A 112 -4.53 3.64 -1.34
C THR A 112 -5.53 2.65 -0.75
N VAL A 113 -6.83 2.93 -0.93
CA VAL A 113 -7.91 2.06 -0.44
C VAL A 113 -8.60 1.40 -1.62
N TRP A 114 -8.94 0.12 -1.47
CA TRP A 114 -9.57 -0.68 -2.52
C TRP A 114 -10.72 -1.51 -1.96
N GLY A 115 -11.84 -1.54 -2.67
CA GLY A 115 -13.02 -2.32 -2.31
C GLY A 115 -13.56 -3.10 -3.51
N LEU A 116 -14.45 -4.06 -3.25
CA LEU A 116 -15.14 -4.80 -4.30
C LEU A 116 -16.44 -4.08 -4.69
N SER A 117 -16.55 -3.69 -5.95
CA SER A 117 -17.76 -3.07 -6.51
C SER A 117 -18.32 -3.98 -7.60
N GLY A 118 -19.36 -4.74 -7.27
CA GLY A 118 -19.86 -5.81 -8.12
C GLY A 118 -18.83 -6.92 -8.28
N ASP A 119 -18.40 -7.19 -9.51
CA ASP A 119 -17.38 -8.21 -9.83
C ASP A 119 -15.98 -7.60 -10.09
N VAL A 120 -15.71 -6.38 -9.61
CA VAL A 120 -14.44 -5.68 -9.89
C VAL A 120 -13.88 -5.04 -8.62
N ILE A 121 -12.60 -5.28 -8.35
CA ILE A 121 -11.84 -4.55 -7.31
C ILE A 121 -11.52 -3.17 -7.86
N ARG A 122 -11.93 -2.12 -7.14
CA ARG A 122 -11.72 -0.72 -7.53
C ARG A 122 -11.11 0.06 -6.39
N ALA A 123 -10.30 1.05 -6.74
CA ALA A 123 -9.81 2.00 -5.76
C ALA A 123 -10.99 2.86 -5.28
N VAL A 124 -11.01 3.16 -3.99
CA VAL A 124 -11.84 4.24 -3.47
C VAL A 124 -11.30 5.55 -4.04
N THR A 125 -12.17 6.41 -4.55
CA THR A 125 -11.81 7.69 -5.15
C THR A 125 -12.35 8.86 -4.36
N LYS A 126 -11.87 10.05 -4.70
CA LYS A 126 -12.52 11.33 -4.39
C LYS A 126 -13.55 11.65 -5.48
N PRO A 127 -14.41 12.68 -5.30
CA PRO A 127 -15.42 13.05 -6.30
C PRO A 127 -14.84 13.49 -7.65
N ASP A 128 -13.58 13.92 -7.68
CA ASP A 128 -12.85 14.30 -8.89
C ASP A 128 -12.34 13.08 -9.70
N GLY A 129 -12.57 11.86 -9.20
CA GLY A 129 -12.14 10.60 -9.83
C GLY A 129 -10.70 10.20 -9.50
N ASN A 130 -9.94 11.03 -8.78
CA ASN A 130 -8.62 10.66 -8.31
C ASN A 130 -8.73 9.63 -7.18
N ARG A 131 -7.77 8.71 -7.09
CA ARG A 131 -7.73 7.76 -5.97
C ARG A 131 -7.65 8.50 -4.63
N LEU A 132 -8.35 7.98 -3.65
CA LEU A 132 -8.15 8.36 -2.26
C LEU A 132 -6.75 7.90 -1.85
N VAL A 133 -5.93 8.86 -1.42
CA VAL A 133 -4.62 8.61 -0.82
C VAL A 133 -4.71 8.97 0.65
N LEU A 134 -4.41 8.00 1.50
CA LEU A 134 -4.27 8.16 2.95
C LEU A 134 -2.79 8.29 3.29
N ALA A 135 -2.49 8.97 4.40
CA ALA A 135 -1.11 9.19 4.82
C ALA A 135 -0.96 9.01 6.33
N GLU A 136 0.17 8.45 6.74
CA GLU A 136 0.55 8.32 8.14
C GLU A 136 1.98 8.75 8.37
N GLY A 137 2.20 9.47 9.47
CA GLY A 137 3.50 9.89 9.94
C GLY A 137 3.69 11.40 9.83
N GLY A 138 4.80 11.80 9.25
CA GLY A 138 5.30 13.16 9.24
C GLY A 138 6.40 13.36 10.29
N GLY A 139 7.50 14.01 9.87
CA GLY A 139 8.63 14.35 10.74
C GLY A 139 8.37 15.61 11.55
N ILE A 140 9.41 16.28 12.04
CA ILE A 140 9.24 17.52 12.85
C ILE A 140 8.46 18.61 12.08
N SER A 141 8.64 18.73 10.77
CA SER A 141 8.03 19.81 9.98
C SER A 141 6.58 19.57 9.56
N ALA A 142 6.04 18.35 9.70
CA ALA A 142 4.69 18.04 9.24
C ALA A 142 4.09 16.85 9.99
N LEU A 143 2.78 16.70 9.91
CA LEU A 143 2.07 15.50 10.35
C LEU A 143 0.97 15.14 9.36
N SER A 144 0.76 13.85 9.16
CA SER A 144 -0.35 13.30 8.39
C SER A 144 -0.88 12.06 9.07
N ARG A 145 -2.21 11.96 9.22
CA ARG A 145 -2.88 10.82 9.85
C ARG A 145 -4.22 10.58 9.19
N TYR A 146 -4.75 9.37 9.34
CA TYR A 146 -6.15 9.05 9.06
C TYR A 146 -6.70 8.14 10.15
N GLY A 147 -8.02 8.04 10.20
CA GLY A 147 -8.75 7.12 11.06
C GLY A 147 -10.24 7.25 10.82
N CYS A 148 -11.05 6.61 11.65
CA CYS A 148 -12.50 6.73 11.55
C CYS A 148 -13.11 7.21 12.85
N GLU A 149 -14.23 7.92 12.73
CA GLU A 149 -15.03 8.40 13.85
C GLU A 149 -16.50 8.11 13.62
N VAL A 150 -17.23 7.91 14.70
CA VAL A 150 -18.69 7.74 14.64
C VAL A 150 -19.35 9.10 14.83
N VAL A 151 -20.03 9.58 13.79
CA VAL A 151 -20.82 10.82 13.82
C VAL A 151 -22.27 10.44 13.52
N ASP A 152 -23.19 10.83 14.41
CA ASP A 152 -24.62 10.51 14.31
C ASP A 152 -24.89 9.00 14.10
N GLY A 153 -24.10 8.15 14.75
CA GLY A 153 -24.24 6.70 14.70
C GLY A 153 -23.77 6.05 13.39
N ARG A 154 -23.06 6.79 12.52
CA ARG A 154 -22.44 6.25 11.31
C ARG A 154 -20.94 6.47 11.34
N ARG A 155 -20.19 5.59 10.69
CA ARG A 155 -18.75 5.73 10.55
C ARG A 155 -18.40 6.74 9.47
N HIS A 156 -17.39 7.56 9.76
CA HIS A 156 -16.84 8.54 8.86
C HIS A 156 -15.33 8.41 8.84
N LEU A 157 -14.75 8.37 7.64
CA LEU A 157 -13.32 8.50 7.46
C LEU A 157 -12.90 9.93 7.83
N VAL A 158 -11.85 10.07 8.62
CA VAL A 158 -11.24 11.36 8.96
C VAL A 158 -9.79 11.36 8.52
N THR A 159 -9.38 12.42 7.81
CA THR A 159 -7.99 12.66 7.44
C THR A 159 -7.50 13.94 8.08
N VAL A 160 -6.24 13.93 8.50
CA VAL A 160 -5.62 15.02 9.21
C VAL A 160 -4.27 15.34 8.59
N GLN A 161 -3.99 16.62 8.37
CA GLN A 161 -2.67 17.10 7.94
C GLN A 161 -2.31 18.40 8.65
N GLY A 162 -1.02 18.63 8.88
CA GLY A 162 -0.51 19.89 9.42
C GLY A 162 0.96 20.13 9.07
N GLU A 163 1.33 21.39 8.91
CA GLU A 163 2.68 21.88 8.64
C GLU A 163 3.14 22.79 9.77
N LEU A 164 4.40 22.66 10.17
CA LEU A 164 4.97 23.43 11.28
C LEU A 164 5.05 24.92 10.93
N VAL A 165 4.43 25.78 11.74
CA VAL A 165 4.42 27.24 11.56
C VAL A 165 5.12 28.00 12.68
N TRP A 166 5.24 27.40 13.87
CA TRP A 166 6.04 27.96 14.97
C TRP A 166 7.07 26.95 15.45
N THR A 167 8.34 27.38 15.44
CA THR A 167 9.50 26.55 15.78
C THR A 167 9.97 26.70 17.22
N SER A 168 9.34 27.59 18.00
CA SER A 168 9.52 27.67 19.46
C SER A 168 8.78 26.53 20.16
N ASP A 169 9.24 26.12 21.35
CA ASP A 169 8.56 25.13 22.18
C ASP A 169 7.35 25.77 22.91
N PRO A 170 6.11 25.23 22.77
CA PRO A 170 5.74 24.03 22.02
C PRO A 170 5.62 24.28 20.51
N LEU A 171 6.03 23.27 19.73
CA LEU A 171 5.89 23.28 18.27
C LEU A 171 4.42 23.30 17.87
N VAL A 172 4.03 24.25 17.02
CA VAL A 172 2.64 24.42 16.58
C VAL A 172 2.55 24.30 15.06
N TYR A 173 1.53 23.56 14.63
CA TYR A 173 1.23 23.23 13.25
C TYR A 173 -0.03 23.94 12.80
N ASP A 174 -0.06 24.37 11.55
CA ASP A 174 -1.23 24.86 10.83
C ASP A 174 -1.66 23.79 9.82
N GLY A 175 -2.95 23.50 9.74
CA GLY A 175 -3.45 22.48 8.84
C GLY A 175 -4.95 22.26 8.96
N GLU A 176 -5.38 21.06 8.61
CA GLU A 176 -6.80 20.75 8.47
C GLU A 176 -7.14 19.35 8.97
N ARG A 177 -8.35 19.25 9.51
CA ARG A 177 -9.05 18.01 9.80
C ARG A 177 -10.25 17.91 8.87
N VAL A 178 -10.29 16.87 8.05
CA VAL A 178 -11.34 16.67 7.05
C VAL A 178 -12.12 15.41 7.36
N THR A 179 -13.43 15.54 7.51
CA THR A 179 -14.36 14.41 7.67
C THR A 179 -14.95 14.06 6.32
N HIS A 180 -14.91 12.78 5.95
CA HIS A 180 -15.42 12.25 4.70
C HIS A 180 -16.55 11.27 4.98
N VAL A 181 -17.54 11.28 4.10
CA VAL A 181 -18.48 10.16 3.94
C VAL A 181 -17.98 9.35 2.78
N VAL A 182 -17.69 8.07 3.01
CA VAL A 182 -17.43 7.10 1.94
C VAL A 182 -18.77 6.47 1.57
N ARG A 183 -19.09 6.41 0.27
CA ARG A 183 -20.24 5.68 -0.26
C ARG A 183 -19.93 5.18 -1.66
N ASP A 184 -20.25 3.93 -1.94
CA ASP A 184 -20.07 3.33 -3.27
C ASP A 184 -18.65 3.51 -3.83
N GLY A 185 -17.65 3.45 -2.94
CA GLY A 185 -16.24 3.67 -3.29
C GLY A 185 -15.85 5.13 -3.56
N VAL A 186 -16.66 6.11 -3.16
CA VAL A 186 -16.33 7.54 -3.29
C VAL A 186 -16.30 8.21 -1.91
N ALA A 187 -15.13 8.68 -1.50
CA ALA A 187 -14.90 9.46 -0.29
C ALA A 187 -15.16 10.95 -0.56
N THR A 188 -16.29 11.45 -0.07
CA THR A 188 -16.71 12.85 -0.22
C THR A 188 -16.48 13.62 1.06
N ALA A 189 -15.68 14.68 1.01
CA ALA A 189 -15.50 15.59 2.14
C ALA A 189 -16.85 16.25 2.51
N THR A 190 -17.21 16.16 3.79
CA THR A 190 -18.45 16.71 4.36
C THR A 190 -18.20 17.86 5.33
N SER A 191 -17.02 17.90 5.94
CA SER A 191 -16.57 18.99 6.79
C SER A 191 -15.06 19.12 6.72
N THR A 192 -14.57 20.36 6.67
CA THR A 192 -13.16 20.71 6.80
C THR A 192 -13.04 21.72 7.94
N THR A 193 -12.25 21.37 8.96
CA THR A 193 -11.98 22.24 10.11
C THR A 193 -10.51 22.62 10.09
N PRO A 194 -10.16 23.92 9.97
CA PRO A 194 -8.79 24.38 10.18
C PRO A 194 -8.32 24.06 11.60
N VAL A 195 -7.08 23.63 11.74
CA VAL A 195 -6.45 23.29 13.01
C VAL A 195 -5.15 24.05 13.12
N LEU A 196 -5.02 24.82 14.20
CA LEU A 196 -3.80 25.52 14.56
C LEU A 196 -3.43 25.10 15.99
N ALA A 197 -2.59 24.09 16.12
CA ALA A 197 -2.37 23.43 17.41
C ALA A 197 -1.03 22.69 17.49
N GLU A 198 -0.68 22.26 18.70
CA GLU A 198 0.43 21.34 18.93
C GLU A 198 0.14 19.96 18.32
N ARG A 199 1.20 19.20 18.01
CA ARG A 199 1.10 17.87 17.37
C ARG A 199 0.15 16.91 18.08
N ASP A 200 0.16 16.91 19.40
CA ASP A 200 -0.57 15.95 20.23
C ASP A 200 -1.98 16.44 20.60
N ALA A 201 -2.38 17.61 20.09
CA ALA A 201 -3.72 18.13 20.28
C ALA A 201 -4.77 17.13 19.74
N PRO A 202 -5.91 16.95 20.43
CA PRO A 202 -6.96 16.02 20.00
C PRO A 202 -7.46 16.26 18.57
N ALA A 203 -7.45 17.51 18.11
CA ALA A 203 -7.83 17.88 16.75
C ALA A 203 -6.98 17.18 15.67
N TYR A 204 -5.72 16.85 15.99
CA TYR A 204 -4.83 16.11 15.11
C TYR A 204 -4.83 14.59 15.36
N GLN A 205 -5.50 14.09 16.39
CA GLN A 205 -5.53 12.65 16.67
C GLN A 205 -6.69 11.96 15.95
N VAL A 206 -6.36 10.84 15.32
CA VAL A 206 -7.27 9.89 14.66
C VAL A 206 -6.59 8.51 14.68
N ASP A 207 -7.38 7.45 14.71
CA ASP A 207 -6.90 6.06 14.78
C ASP A 207 -7.43 5.23 13.60
N PRO A 208 -6.55 4.68 12.74
CA PRO A 208 -6.94 3.72 11.71
C PRO A 208 -7.64 2.47 12.23
N ALA A 209 -7.32 2.02 13.45
CA ALA A 209 -7.95 0.85 14.04
C ALA A 209 -9.43 1.08 14.36
N ALA A 210 -9.86 2.34 14.46
CA ALA A 210 -11.27 2.70 14.61
C ALA A 210 -12.07 2.55 13.31
N CYS A 211 -11.44 2.14 12.20
CA CYS A 211 -12.12 1.84 10.93
C CYS A 211 -12.55 0.38 10.76
N GLY A 212 -12.40 -0.49 11.76
CA GLY A 212 -12.87 -1.88 11.72
C GLY A 212 -13.77 -2.25 12.88
#